data_AF-A0A061AHL9-F1
#
_entry.id   AF-A0A061AHL9-F1
#
_cell.length_a   1.000
_cell.length_b   1.000
_cell.length_c   1.000
_cell.angle_alpha   90.00
_cell.angle_beta   90.00
_cell.angle_gamma   90.00
#
_symmetry.space_group_name_H-M   'P 1'
#
loop_
_entity.id
_entity.type
_entity.pdbx_description
1 polymer ?
#
loop_
_entity_poly.entity_id
_entity_poly.type
_entity_poly.pdbx_seq_one_letter_code
_entity_poly.pdbx_strand_id
1 'polypeptide(L)'
;MIQTYQHGDINIKYQVHRKRIKHIYFRYIDDVLHISIHPKYSEQNLKDAIERNMDKISRLIVKKDKKIVMHQTLWGNKLLEPLLNLNQYHDLLTDEIILKINELNHEIKPLIKAFGLDFVPIKIKQLKSKFGSCHTLQKYITINLFLAKLDPIYLKYVLLHEYAHFIVPNHSKKFYNVLDHMMGNHRAVQKNLRKHVISF
;
A
#
# COMPACT_ATOMS: atom_id res chain seq x y z
N MET A 1 19.21 -6.72 -5.91
CA MET A 1 18.67 -6.22 -7.19
C MET A 1 17.53 -7.15 -7.61
N ILE A 2 16.42 -6.59 -8.11
CA ILE A 2 15.30 -7.38 -8.66
C ILE A 2 15.65 -7.74 -10.10
N GLN A 3 15.44 -9.00 -10.46
CA GLN A 3 15.65 -9.54 -11.80
C GLN A 3 14.33 -10.09 -12.33
N THR A 4 14.28 -10.39 -13.63
CA THR A 4 13.11 -10.99 -14.26
C THR A 4 13.49 -12.33 -14.88
N TYR A 5 12.60 -13.31 -14.76
CA TYR A 5 12.73 -14.62 -15.39
C TYR A 5 11.44 -14.89 -16.15
N GLN A 6 11.58 -15.26 -17.43
CA GLN A 6 10.47 -15.57 -18.31
C GLN A 6 10.38 -17.09 -18.48
N HIS A 7 9.19 -17.64 -18.29
CA HIS A 7 8.92 -19.07 -18.52
C HIS A 7 7.56 -19.20 -19.21
N GLY A 8 7.59 -19.53 -20.50
CA GLY A 8 6.42 -19.39 -21.38
C GLY A 8 5.90 -17.96 -21.38
N ASP A 9 4.61 -17.80 -21.09
CA ASP A 9 3.94 -16.49 -21.01
C ASP A 9 4.07 -15.80 -19.64
N ILE A 10 4.68 -16.47 -18.66
CA ILE A 10 4.78 -15.95 -17.28
C ILE A 10 6.09 -15.19 -17.11
N ASN A 11 5.97 -13.91 -16.76
CA ASN A 11 7.08 -13.06 -16.35
C ASN A 11 7.15 -12.94 -14.82
N ILE A 12 8.22 -13.49 -14.24
CA ILE A 12 8.42 -13.52 -12.79
C ILE A 12 9.53 -12.55 -12.40
N LYS A 13 9.18 -11.53 -11.61
CA LYS A 13 10.18 -10.72 -10.90
C LYS A 13 10.71 -11.53 -9.72
N TYR A 14 12.03 -11.60 -9.54
CA TYR A 14 12.64 -12.32 -8.43
C TYR A 14 13.79 -11.54 -7.79
N GLN A 15 14.01 -11.82 -6.50
CA GLN A 15 15.12 -11.28 -5.73
C GLN A 15 15.83 -12.40 -4.98
N VAL A 16 17.14 -12.45 -5.13
CA VAL A 16 17.98 -13.48 -4.52
C VAL A 16 18.56 -13.00 -3.18
N HIS A 17 18.50 -13.87 -2.18
CA HIS A 17 19.05 -13.67 -0.84
C HIS A 17 20.07 -14.79 -0.55
N ARG A 18 21.36 -14.45 -0.54
CA ARG A 18 22.43 -15.44 -0.28
C ARG A 18 22.65 -15.59 1.24
N LYS A 19 22.38 -16.77 1.79
CA LYS A 19 22.42 -17.08 3.24
C LYS A 19 23.00 -18.48 3.47
N ARG A 20 23.76 -18.71 4.56
CA ARG A 20 24.28 -20.05 4.89
C ARG A 20 23.15 -21.00 5.33
N ILE A 21 22.48 -21.61 4.35
CA ILE A 21 21.32 -22.48 4.53
C ILE A 21 21.51 -23.79 3.75
N LYS A 22 20.83 -24.86 4.19
CA LYS A 22 20.93 -26.20 3.59
C LYS A 22 20.07 -26.39 2.34
N HIS A 23 18.90 -25.75 2.30
CA HIS A 23 17.92 -25.89 1.21
C HIS A 23 17.62 -24.54 0.56
N ILE A 24 17.19 -24.58 -0.70
CA ILE A 24 16.61 -23.43 -1.36
C ILE A 24 15.19 -23.19 -0.84
N TYR A 25 14.85 -21.93 -0.58
CA TYR A 25 13.50 -21.53 -0.17
C TYR A 25 12.94 -20.49 -1.13
N PHE A 26 11.70 -20.73 -1.56
CA PHE A 26 10.93 -19.84 -2.41
C PHE A 26 9.81 -19.20 -1.58
N ARG A 27 9.67 -17.88 -1.68
CA ARG A 27 8.60 -17.14 -1.03
C ARG A 27 8.12 -16.04 -1.97
N TYR A 28 6.83 -15.96 -2.24
CA TYR A 28 6.26 -14.93 -3.10
C TYR A 28 5.67 -13.80 -2.24
N ILE A 29 6.27 -12.61 -2.29
CA ILE A 29 5.90 -11.45 -1.46
C ILE A 29 5.97 -10.20 -2.33
N ASP A 30 5.01 -9.29 -2.22
CA ASP A 30 5.01 -8.00 -2.93
C ASP A 30 5.27 -8.14 -4.45
N ASP A 31 4.71 -9.18 -5.07
CA ASP A 31 4.82 -9.50 -6.50
C ASP A 31 6.25 -9.83 -6.96
N VAL A 32 7.11 -10.18 -6.00
CA VAL A 32 8.48 -10.63 -6.21
C VAL A 32 8.66 -12.01 -5.60
N LEU A 33 9.28 -12.90 -6.36
CA LEU A 33 9.75 -14.20 -5.88
C LEU A 33 11.06 -14.01 -5.12
N HIS A 34 11.01 -14.09 -3.79
CA HIS A 34 12.18 -14.12 -2.94
C HIS A 34 12.77 -15.52 -2.91
N ILE A 35 14.02 -15.65 -3.36
CA ILE A 35 14.75 -16.90 -3.43
C ILE A 35 15.90 -16.85 -2.43
N SER A 36 15.82 -17.64 -1.37
CA SER A 36 16.94 -17.80 -0.42
C SER A 36 17.79 -18.99 -0.83
N ILE A 37 19.09 -18.78 -1.06
CA ILE A 37 20.04 -19.81 -1.52
C ILE A 37 21.36 -19.77 -0.73
N HIS A 38 22.11 -20.87 -0.75
CA HIS A 38 23.47 -20.89 -0.21
C HIS A 38 24.41 -20.01 -1.05
N PRO A 39 25.40 -19.28 -0.47
CA PRO A 39 26.24 -18.34 -1.22
C PRO A 39 27.01 -18.97 -2.39
N LYS A 40 27.31 -20.28 -2.31
CA LYS A 40 28.03 -21.05 -3.34
C LYS A 40 27.21 -21.38 -4.61
N TYR A 41 25.92 -21.03 -4.68
CA TYR A 41 25.12 -21.28 -5.89
C TYR A 41 25.58 -20.41 -7.07
N SER A 42 25.84 -21.02 -8.22
CA SER A 42 26.06 -20.29 -9.48
C SER A 42 24.75 -19.72 -10.02
N GLU A 43 24.85 -18.76 -10.96
CA GLU A 43 23.67 -18.22 -11.66
C GLU A 43 22.95 -19.30 -12.48
N GLN A 44 23.69 -20.24 -13.09
CA GLN A 44 23.07 -21.36 -13.82
C GLN A 44 22.29 -22.27 -12.87
N ASN A 45 22.86 -22.65 -11.72
CA ASN A 45 22.17 -23.48 -10.73
C ASN A 45 20.94 -22.79 -10.15
N LEU A 46 20.94 -21.45 -10.09
CA LEU A 46 19.76 -20.68 -9.69
C LEU A 46 18.64 -20.78 -10.73
N LYS A 47 18.94 -20.58 -12.02
CA LYS A 47 17.96 -20.71 -13.11
C LYS A 47 17.37 -22.12 -13.15
N ASP A 48 18.22 -23.13 -13.12
CA ASP A 48 17.80 -24.53 -13.06
C ASP A 48 16.90 -24.81 -11.86
N ALA A 49 17.21 -24.23 -10.69
CA ALA A 49 16.40 -24.41 -9.51
C ALA A 49 15.04 -23.71 -9.61
N ILE A 50 14.95 -22.56 -10.28
CA ILE A 50 13.67 -21.91 -10.60
C ILE A 50 12.85 -22.82 -11.51
N GLU A 51 13.45 -23.27 -12.63
CA GLU A 51 12.82 -24.15 -13.63
C GLU A 51 12.25 -25.43 -12.98
N ARG A 52 13.06 -26.14 -12.19
CA ARG A 52 12.67 -27.37 -11.49
C ARG A 52 11.59 -27.16 -10.44
N ASN A 53 11.39 -25.93 -9.98
CA ASN A 53 10.39 -25.59 -8.97
C ASN A 53 9.23 -24.77 -9.55
N MET A 54 9.10 -24.67 -10.88
CA MET A 54 8.09 -23.81 -11.52
C MET A 54 6.67 -24.16 -11.09
N ASP A 55 6.29 -25.44 -11.03
CA ASP A 55 4.96 -25.84 -10.56
C ASP A 55 4.65 -25.32 -9.15
N LYS A 56 5.64 -25.39 -8.25
CA LYS A 56 5.51 -24.89 -6.89
C LYS A 56 5.41 -23.36 -6.87
N ILE A 57 6.22 -22.68 -7.66
CA ILE A 57 6.22 -21.22 -7.78
C ILE A 57 4.89 -20.74 -8.34
N SER A 58 4.39 -21.33 -9.42
CA SER A 58 3.11 -21.03 -10.03
C SER A 58 1.96 -21.20 -9.03
N ARG A 59 1.97 -22.27 -8.22
CA ARG A 59 0.99 -22.44 -7.14
C ARG A 59 1.06 -21.33 -6.08
N LEU A 60 2.25 -20.83 -5.74
CA LEU A 60 2.40 -19.71 -4.80
C LEU A 60 1.82 -18.41 -5.36
N ILE A 61 2.03 -18.15 -6.66
CA ILE A 61 1.47 -16.99 -7.37
C ILE A 61 -0.06 -17.09 -7.40
N VAL A 62 -0.60 -18.19 -7.93
CA VAL A 62 -2.05 -18.43 -8.03
C VAL A 62 -2.73 -18.37 -6.66
N LYS A 63 -2.11 -18.92 -5.61
CA LYS A 63 -2.66 -18.85 -4.26
C LYS A 63 -2.73 -17.43 -3.72
N LYS A 64 -1.73 -16.59 -4.03
CA LYS A 64 -1.75 -15.16 -3.66
C LYS A 64 -2.87 -14.46 -4.42
N ASP A 65 -2.93 -14.62 -5.73
CA ASP A 65 -3.92 -13.97 -6.59
C ASP A 65 -5.33 -14.36 -6.18
N LYS A 66 -5.61 -15.65 -5.98
CA LYS A 66 -6.89 -16.14 -5.50
C LYS A 66 -7.27 -15.53 -4.14
N LYS A 67 -6.32 -15.40 -3.21
CA LYS A 67 -6.57 -14.80 -1.91
C LYS A 67 -6.95 -13.32 -2.04
N ILE A 68 -6.26 -12.58 -2.92
CA ILE A 68 -6.54 -11.16 -3.16
C ILE A 68 -7.90 -11.00 -3.82
N VAL A 69 -8.16 -11.74 -4.89
CA VAL A 69 -9.43 -11.80 -5.60
C VAL A 69 -10.57 -12.04 -4.61
N MET A 70 -10.51 -13.09 -3.78
CA MET A 70 -11.60 -13.42 -2.84
C MET A 70 -11.87 -12.38 -1.73
N HIS A 71 -10.95 -11.45 -1.46
CA HIS A 71 -11.04 -10.49 -0.35
C HIS A 71 -10.96 -9.04 -0.84
N GLN A 72 -11.43 -8.77 -2.06
CA GLN A 72 -11.54 -7.40 -2.55
C GLN A 72 -12.59 -6.63 -1.75
N THR A 73 -12.17 -5.50 -1.21
CA THR A 73 -13.04 -4.54 -0.53
C THR A 73 -12.91 -3.17 -1.15
N LEU A 74 -13.99 -2.41 -1.08
CA LEU A 74 -14.04 -1.00 -1.43
C LEU A 74 -14.86 -0.27 -0.37
N TRP A 75 -14.26 0.77 0.22
CA TRP A 75 -14.85 1.59 1.27
C TRP A 75 -15.39 0.78 2.46
N GLY A 76 -14.65 -0.27 2.85
CA GLY A 76 -15.02 -1.17 3.95
C GLY A 76 -16.01 -2.28 3.59
N ASN A 77 -16.57 -2.25 2.38
CA ASN A 77 -17.53 -3.25 1.90
C ASN A 77 -16.83 -4.29 1.01
N LYS A 78 -17.26 -5.55 1.09
CA LYS A 78 -16.78 -6.59 0.17
C LYS A 78 -17.37 -6.34 -1.22
N LEU A 79 -16.53 -6.39 -2.26
CA LEU A 79 -17.02 -6.34 -3.64
C LEU A 79 -17.80 -7.62 -3.96
N LEU A 80 -18.94 -7.46 -4.62
CA LEU A 80 -19.73 -8.57 -5.13
C LEU A 80 -19.13 -9.07 -6.45
N GLU A 81 -19.36 -10.34 -6.77
CA GLU A 81 -18.90 -10.96 -8.01
C GLU A 81 -19.50 -10.27 -9.25
N PRO A 82 -18.79 -10.24 -10.40
CA PRO A 82 -17.50 -10.89 -10.64
C PRO A 82 -16.31 -10.10 -10.06
N LEU A 83 -15.41 -10.80 -9.39
CA LEU A 83 -14.19 -10.20 -8.85
C LEU A 83 -13.22 -9.78 -9.95
N LEU A 84 -12.57 -8.64 -9.74
CA LEU A 84 -11.62 -8.06 -10.70
C LEU A 84 -10.28 -8.79 -10.67
N ASN A 85 -9.53 -8.76 -11.78
CA ASN A 85 -8.11 -9.13 -11.70
C ASN A 85 -7.31 -8.09 -10.89
N LEU A 86 -6.05 -8.39 -10.55
CA LEU A 86 -5.23 -7.51 -9.70
C LEU A 86 -5.06 -6.09 -10.26
N ASN A 87 -4.83 -5.96 -11.57
CA ASN A 87 -4.62 -4.66 -12.20
C ASN A 87 -5.92 -3.86 -12.21
N GLN A 88 -7.02 -4.49 -12.62
CA GLN A 88 -8.35 -3.88 -12.61
C GLN A 88 -8.76 -3.44 -11.20
N TYR A 89 -8.48 -4.25 -10.18
CA TYR A 89 -8.77 -3.89 -8.80
C TYR A 89 -7.90 -2.72 -8.33
N HIS A 90 -6.62 -2.71 -8.67
CA HIS A 90 -5.73 -1.59 -8.38
C HIS A 90 -6.20 -0.28 -9.02
N ASP A 91 -6.62 -0.34 -10.29
CA ASP A 91 -7.16 0.81 -11.03
C ASP A 91 -8.44 1.33 -10.37
N LEU A 92 -9.38 0.43 -10.05
CA LEU A 92 -10.61 0.77 -9.31
C LEU A 92 -10.30 1.48 -7.99
N LEU A 93 -9.39 0.95 -7.17
CA LEU A 93 -9.05 1.57 -5.88
C LEU A 93 -8.44 2.97 -6.08
N THR A 94 -7.72 3.18 -7.18
CA THR A 94 -7.07 4.46 -7.49
C THR A 94 -8.12 5.50 -7.86
N ASP A 95 -9.00 5.15 -8.80
CA ASP A 95 -10.09 6.01 -9.25
C ASP A 95 -11.02 6.39 -8.09
N GLU A 96 -11.36 5.43 -7.24
CA GLU A 96 -12.22 5.64 -6.08
C GLU A 96 -11.59 6.60 -5.06
N ILE A 97 -10.29 6.48 -4.77
CA ILE A 97 -9.61 7.46 -3.89
C ILE A 97 -9.68 8.86 -4.51
N ILE A 98 -9.46 8.99 -5.82
CA ILE A 98 -9.52 10.30 -6.51
C ILE A 98 -10.92 10.90 -6.35
N LEU A 99 -11.97 10.12 -6.64
CA LEU A 99 -13.36 10.54 -6.50
C LEU A 99 -13.68 10.94 -5.06
N LYS A 100 -13.29 10.12 -4.08
CA LYS A 100 -13.55 10.39 -2.66
C LYS A 100 -12.78 11.62 -2.15
N ILE A 101 -11.54 11.84 -2.60
CA ILE A 101 -10.81 13.07 -2.30
C ILE A 101 -11.53 14.29 -2.87
N ASN A 102 -12.02 14.20 -4.10
CA ASN A 102 -12.78 15.29 -4.73
C ASN A 102 -14.07 15.60 -3.98
N GLU A 103 -14.79 14.58 -3.50
CA GLU A 103 -15.96 14.75 -2.64
C GLU A 103 -15.59 15.42 -1.31
N LEU A 104 -14.57 14.92 -0.63
CA LEU A 104 -14.10 15.46 0.66
C LEU A 104 -13.55 16.89 0.54
N ASN A 105 -13.10 17.31 -0.64
CA ASN A 105 -12.55 18.65 -0.85
C ASN A 105 -13.56 19.76 -0.57
N HIS A 106 -14.87 19.51 -0.70
CA HIS A 106 -15.90 20.49 -0.35
C HIS A 106 -15.84 20.88 1.14
N GLU A 107 -15.50 19.94 2.00
CA GLU A 107 -15.36 20.15 3.45
C GLU A 107 -13.92 20.54 3.83
N ILE A 108 -12.93 19.85 3.26
CA ILE A 108 -11.52 20.00 3.66
C ILE A 108 -10.96 21.34 3.19
N LYS A 109 -11.26 21.83 1.98
CA LYS A 109 -10.63 23.06 1.46
C LYS A 109 -10.90 24.30 2.34
N PRO A 110 -12.15 24.60 2.73
CA PRO A 110 -12.41 25.72 3.64
C PRO A 110 -11.70 25.58 4.99
N LEU A 111 -11.69 24.36 5.55
CA LEU A 111 -11.01 24.05 6.80
C LEU A 111 -9.49 24.32 6.69
N ILE A 112 -8.83 23.78 5.67
CA ILE A 112 -7.39 24.00 5.43
C ILE A 112 -7.07 25.49 5.27
N LYS A 113 -7.93 26.24 4.57
CA LYS A 113 -7.78 27.70 4.45
C LYS A 113 -7.95 28.42 5.78
N ALA A 114 -8.84 28.00 6.66
CA ALA A 114 -9.00 28.58 8.00
C ALA A 114 -7.76 28.40 8.88
N PHE A 115 -6.92 27.40 8.59
CA PHE A 115 -5.61 27.21 9.21
C PHE A 115 -4.47 27.97 8.51
N GLY A 116 -4.78 28.81 7.52
CA GLY A 116 -3.77 29.58 6.76
C GLY A 116 -2.94 28.73 5.81
N LEU A 117 -3.41 27.54 5.45
CA LEU A 117 -2.72 26.64 4.53
C LEU A 117 -3.32 26.71 3.12
N ASP A 118 -2.49 26.43 2.12
CA ASP A 118 -2.94 26.18 0.75
C ASP A 118 -3.20 24.69 0.53
N PHE A 119 -4.12 24.41 -0.40
CA PHE A 119 -4.32 23.04 -0.86
C PHE A 119 -3.10 22.60 -1.67
N VAL A 120 -2.54 21.44 -1.33
CA VAL A 120 -1.34 20.89 -1.97
C VAL A 120 -1.69 19.70 -2.86
N PRO A 121 -0.87 19.37 -3.87
CA PRO A 121 -1.02 18.15 -4.64
C PRO A 121 -1.07 16.91 -3.75
N ILE A 122 -2.00 16.00 -4.07
CA ILE A 122 -2.10 14.69 -3.42
C ILE A 122 -1.68 13.62 -4.42
N LYS A 123 -0.74 12.77 -4.02
CA LYS A 123 -0.27 11.62 -4.79
C LYS A 123 -0.82 10.34 -4.17
N ILE A 124 -1.26 9.41 -5.01
CA ILE A 124 -1.75 8.11 -4.55
C ILE A 124 -0.66 7.09 -4.85
N LYS A 125 -0.26 6.31 -3.83
CA LYS A 125 0.78 5.29 -3.98
C LYS A 125 0.46 4.07 -3.13
N GLN A 126 0.95 2.92 -3.57
CA GLN A 126 1.03 1.75 -2.71
C GLN A 126 2.21 1.92 -1.74
N LEU A 127 1.92 2.14 -0.45
CA LEU A 127 2.94 2.28 0.58
C LEU A 127 2.98 1.03 1.47
N LYS A 128 4.18 0.60 1.88
CA LYS A 128 4.37 -0.64 2.66
C LYS A 128 4.05 -0.51 4.15
N SER A 129 4.33 0.65 4.74
CA SER A 129 4.33 0.80 6.22
C SER A 129 3.60 2.03 6.74
N LYS A 130 3.05 2.87 5.86
CA LYS A 130 2.39 4.12 6.22
C LYS A 130 1.06 4.27 5.49
N PHE A 131 0.08 4.87 6.15
CA PHE A 131 -1.20 5.21 5.51
C PHE A 131 -1.13 6.51 4.71
N GLY A 132 -0.18 7.39 5.04
CA GLY A 132 0.11 8.62 4.31
C GLY A 132 1.49 9.15 4.66
N SER A 133 1.91 10.21 3.96
CA SER A 133 3.09 10.99 4.30
C SER A 133 3.05 12.40 3.73
N CYS A 134 3.43 13.37 4.56
CA CYS A 134 3.62 14.76 4.19
C CYS A 134 5.06 15.04 3.73
N HIS A 135 5.21 15.73 2.61
CA HIS A 135 6.48 16.23 2.10
C HIS A 135 6.49 17.75 2.21
N THR A 136 6.93 18.26 3.36
CA THR A 136 6.81 19.68 3.73
C THR A 136 7.57 20.60 2.78
N LEU A 137 8.83 20.26 2.44
CA LEU A 137 9.67 21.06 1.54
C LEU A 137 9.12 21.10 0.11
N GLN A 138 8.67 19.95 -0.41
CA GLN A 138 8.14 19.83 -1.76
C GLN A 138 6.65 20.15 -1.86
N LYS A 139 6.00 20.48 -0.74
CA LYS A 139 4.58 20.81 -0.62
C LYS A 139 3.65 19.84 -1.33
N TYR A 140 3.67 18.56 -0.93
CA TYR A 140 2.68 17.59 -1.37
C TYR A 140 2.40 16.53 -0.30
N ILE A 141 1.25 15.88 -0.42
CA ILE A 141 0.85 14.75 0.43
C ILE A 141 0.87 13.48 -0.42
N THR A 142 1.32 12.37 0.16
CA THR A 142 1.11 11.03 -0.41
C THR A 142 0.08 10.29 0.43
N ILE A 143 -0.93 9.70 -0.22
CA ILE A 143 -1.97 8.87 0.38
C ILE A 143 -1.76 7.42 -0.06
N ASN A 144 -1.90 6.49 0.89
CA ASN A 144 -1.79 5.07 0.58
C ASN A 144 -3.06 4.56 -0.10
N LEU A 145 -2.90 3.90 -1.24
CA LEU A 145 -3.98 3.23 -1.98
C LEU A 145 -4.80 2.27 -1.10
N PHE A 146 -4.18 1.70 -0.06
CA PHE A 146 -4.81 0.77 0.87
C PHE A 146 -6.04 1.37 1.56
N LEU A 147 -6.09 2.70 1.72
CA LEU A 147 -7.20 3.38 2.37
C LEU A 147 -8.53 3.20 1.62
N ALA A 148 -8.49 2.97 0.30
CA ALA A 148 -9.68 2.64 -0.50
C ALA A 148 -10.37 1.35 -0.04
N LYS A 149 -9.64 0.45 0.62
CA LYS A 149 -10.13 -0.84 1.09
C LYS A 149 -10.86 -0.73 2.44
N LEU A 150 -10.71 0.40 3.13
CA LEU A 150 -11.22 0.63 4.49
C LEU A 150 -12.35 1.64 4.49
N ASP A 151 -12.98 1.87 5.65
CA ASP A 151 -13.99 2.93 5.80
C ASP A 151 -13.44 4.31 5.35
N PRO A 152 -14.19 5.09 4.56
CA PRO A 152 -13.75 6.39 4.05
C PRO A 152 -13.37 7.40 5.14
N ILE A 153 -13.84 7.25 6.38
CA ILE A 153 -13.41 8.10 7.49
C ILE A 153 -11.90 8.04 7.73
N TYR A 154 -11.26 6.92 7.41
CA TYR A 154 -9.81 6.77 7.53
C TYR A 154 -9.06 7.58 6.48
N LEU A 155 -9.56 7.66 5.24
CA LEU A 155 -8.98 8.53 4.22
C LEU A 155 -9.03 9.99 4.67
N LYS A 156 -10.19 10.46 5.15
CA LYS A 156 -10.35 11.81 5.70
C LYS A 156 -9.38 12.07 6.86
N TYR A 157 -9.30 11.17 7.83
CA TYR A 157 -8.39 11.28 8.95
C TYR A 157 -6.93 11.39 8.50
N VAL A 158 -6.48 10.55 7.56
CA VAL A 158 -5.09 10.59 7.08
C VAL A 158 -4.81 11.88 6.31
N LEU A 159 -5.73 12.37 5.48
CA LEU A 159 -5.57 13.67 4.81
C LEU A 159 -5.35 14.80 5.82
N LEU A 160 -6.21 14.91 6.84
CA LEU A 160 -6.09 15.93 7.88
C LEU A 160 -4.83 15.75 8.72
N HIS A 161 -4.44 14.49 9.00
CA HIS A 161 -3.17 14.18 9.67
C HIS A 161 -1.96 14.70 8.89
N GLU A 162 -1.91 14.46 7.58
CA GLU A 162 -0.80 14.93 6.74
C GLU A 162 -0.81 16.45 6.56
N TYR A 163 -2.00 17.08 6.53
CA TYR A 163 -2.10 18.54 6.55
C TYR A 163 -1.61 19.17 7.86
N ALA A 164 -1.91 18.54 9.01
CA ALA A 164 -1.44 19.03 10.31
C ALA A 164 0.10 19.07 10.40
N HIS A 165 0.83 18.21 9.66
CA HIS A 165 2.29 18.25 9.59
C HIS A 165 2.86 19.52 8.93
N PHE A 166 2.09 20.24 8.11
CA PHE A 166 2.50 21.55 7.60
C PHE A 166 2.54 22.63 8.69
N ILE A 167 1.79 22.45 9.79
CA ILE A 167 1.73 23.39 10.91
C ILE A 167 2.68 22.95 12.02
N VAL A 168 2.65 21.66 12.37
CA VAL A 168 3.48 21.07 13.42
C VAL A 168 4.12 19.78 12.90
N PRO A 169 5.43 19.76 12.56
CA PRO A 169 6.04 18.62 11.87
C PRO A 169 6.18 17.33 12.68
N ASN A 170 6.11 17.42 14.01
CA ASN A 170 6.25 16.27 14.91
C ASN A 170 4.95 15.99 15.65
N HIS A 171 4.71 14.73 16.04
CA HIS A 171 3.52 14.31 16.81
C HIS A 171 3.54 14.76 18.28
N SER A 172 3.83 16.04 18.53
CA SER A 172 3.80 16.67 19.84
C SER A 172 2.36 16.96 20.30
N LYS A 173 2.19 17.42 21.55
CA LYS A 173 0.89 17.90 22.04
C LYS A 173 0.29 18.98 21.13
N LYS A 174 1.12 19.87 20.57
CA LYS A 174 0.67 20.92 19.64
C LYS A 174 0.07 20.33 18.36
N PHE A 175 0.67 19.26 17.82
CA PHE A 175 0.13 18.56 16.65
C PHE A 175 -1.25 17.99 16.94
N TYR A 176 -1.41 17.30 18.07
CA TYR A 176 -2.71 16.72 18.42
C TYR A 176 -3.75 17.79 18.70
N ASN A 177 -3.37 18.93 19.29
CA ASN A 177 -4.28 20.06 19.42
C ASN A 177 -4.76 20.55 18.04
N VAL A 178 -3.87 20.71 17.05
CA VAL A 178 -4.26 21.07 15.67
C VAL A 178 -5.23 20.05 15.10
N LEU A 179 -4.93 18.76 15.26
CA LEU A 179 -5.76 17.69 14.73
C LEU A 179 -7.12 17.56 15.43
N ASP A 180 -7.21 17.85 16.74
CA ASP A 180 -8.46 17.94 17.51
C ASP A 180 -9.37 19.05 16.93
N HIS A 181 -8.81 20.17 16.48
CA HIS A 181 -9.58 21.25 15.82
C HIS A 181 -9.99 20.88 14.39
N MET A 182 -9.14 20.17 13.65
CA MET A 182 -9.49 19.70 12.29
C MET A 182 -10.52 18.56 12.31
N MET A 183 -10.48 17.70 13.32
CA MET A 183 -11.33 16.52 13.44
C MET A 183 -11.47 16.10 14.91
N GLY A 184 -12.56 16.50 15.56
CA GLY A 184 -12.75 16.30 17.00
C GLY A 184 -12.73 14.82 17.47
N ASN A 185 -13.06 13.86 16.60
CA ASN A 185 -13.02 12.43 16.92
C ASN A 185 -11.74 11.71 16.41
N HIS A 186 -10.70 12.43 16.02
CA HIS A 186 -9.51 11.86 15.36
C HIS A 186 -8.84 10.74 16.18
N ARG A 187 -8.88 10.79 17.52
CA ARG A 187 -8.25 9.79 18.40
C ARG A 187 -8.91 8.42 18.28
N ALA A 188 -10.24 8.39 18.23
CA ALA A 188 -11.00 7.17 18.04
C ALA A 188 -10.74 6.57 16.66
N VAL A 189 -10.71 7.43 15.62
CA VAL A 189 -10.40 7.02 14.25
C VAL A 189 -8.98 6.49 14.13
N GLN A 190 -7.99 7.17 14.71
CA GLN A 190 -6.59 6.71 14.76
C GLN A 190 -6.47 5.35 15.46
N LYS A 191 -7.14 5.18 16.60
CA LYS A 191 -7.13 3.93 17.37
C LYS A 191 -7.68 2.76 16.54
N ASN A 192 -8.76 2.97 15.79
CA ASN A 192 -9.32 1.94 14.93
C ASN A 192 -8.47 1.70 13.68
N LEU A 193 -7.95 2.75 13.04
CA LEU A 193 -7.08 2.64 11.86
C LEU A 193 -5.85 1.78 12.16
N ARG A 194 -5.24 1.95 13.33
CA ARG A 194 -4.05 1.18 13.76
C ARG A 194 -4.31 -0.33 13.91
N LYS A 195 -5.57 -0.78 13.95
CA LYS A 195 -5.91 -2.22 13.97
C LYS A 195 -5.77 -2.85 12.58
N HIS A 196 -5.74 -2.06 11.52
CA HIS A 196 -5.61 -2.54 10.15
C HIS A 196 -4.13 -2.71 9.78
N VAL A 197 -3.78 -3.90 9.31
CA VAL A 197 -2.46 -4.16 8.72
C VAL A 197 -2.53 -3.83 7.24
N ILE A 198 -1.62 -2.99 6.76
CA ILE A 198 -1.53 -2.66 5.34
C ILE A 198 -1.16 -3.94 4.58
N SER A 199 -2.04 -4.37 3.68
CA SER A 199 -1.85 -5.55 2.85
C SER A 199 -2.54 -5.39 1.49
N PHE A 200 -1.79 -5.68 0.44
CA PHE A 200 -2.28 -5.76 -0.93
C PHE A 200 -2.23 -7.20 -1.42
#